data_AF-A0A846Q036-F1
#
_entry.id   AF-A0A846Q036-F1
#
_cell.length_a   1.000
_cell.length_b   1.000
_cell.length_c   1.000
_cell.angle_alpha   90.00
_cell.angle_beta   90.00
_cell.angle_gamma   90.00
#
_symmetry.space_group_name_H-M   'P 1'
#
loop_
_entity.id
_entity.type
_entity.pdbx_description
1 polymer ?
#
loop_
_entity_poly.entity_id
_entity_poly.type
_entity_poly.pdbx_seq_one_letter_code
_entity_poly.pdbx_strand_id
1 'polypeptide(L)'
;SIAERVYGPNLMLQACEMAETSGFSVFLYGGRAQTLDKLKTNLLKRFPSLSIAGAYSPPFRSLTPDEEIRIITMINKASPDILFVGLGAPKQEKWMARHCDRLNVPVTLGVGAAFDFLSGEKRQASIWMQRRGLEWLYRLLNEPTRLWKRYLLYNPLFVTLFLGQLIGARFNVSARKTEHER
;
A
#
# COMPACT_ATOMS: atom_id res chain seq x y z
N SER A 1 19.03 20.28 1.94
CA SER A 1 18.43 19.12 1.27
C SER A 1 16.95 19.39 1.08
N ILE A 2 16.46 19.51 -0.16
CA ILE A 2 15.03 19.64 -0.44
C ILE A 2 14.45 18.22 -0.40
N ALA A 3 13.37 18.01 0.37
CA ALA A 3 12.74 16.70 0.46
C ALA A 3 12.22 16.27 -0.93
N GLU A 4 12.78 15.20 -1.49
CA GLU A 4 12.31 14.60 -2.74
C GLU A 4 11.17 13.61 -2.46
N ARG A 5 10.23 13.50 -3.40
CA ARG A 5 9.11 12.55 -3.29
C ARG A 5 9.64 11.12 -3.36
N VAL A 6 9.45 10.36 -2.27
CA VAL A 6 9.65 8.90 -2.27
C VAL A 6 8.33 8.21 -2.64
N TYR A 7 8.37 7.39 -3.68
CA TYR A 7 7.20 6.68 -4.20
C TYR A 7 7.22 5.20 -3.78
N GLY A 8 6.15 4.71 -3.13
CA GLY A 8 6.10 3.37 -2.53
C GLY A 8 6.52 2.21 -3.45
N PRO A 9 5.98 2.09 -4.67
CA PRO A 9 6.42 1.07 -5.62
C PRO A 9 7.91 1.15 -5.99
N ASN A 10 8.48 2.36 -6.08
CA ASN A 10 9.92 2.51 -6.35
C ASN A 10 10.74 2.08 -5.13
N LEU A 11 10.31 2.47 -3.92
CA LEU A 11 10.95 2.05 -2.68
C LEU A 11 10.97 0.52 -2.54
N MET A 12 9.85 -0.14 -2.85
CA MET A 12 9.77 -1.60 -2.83
C MET A 12 10.75 -2.24 -3.82
N LEU A 13 10.85 -1.70 -5.04
CA LEU A 13 11.81 -2.20 -6.04
C LEU A 13 13.27 -2.02 -5.60
N GLN A 14 13.62 -0.88 -5.00
CA GLN A 14 14.95 -0.64 -4.45
C GLN A 14 15.27 -1.59 -3.29
N ALA A 15 14.28 -1.87 -2.43
CA ALA A 15 14.43 -2.86 -1.36
C ALA A 15 14.64 -4.28 -1.91
N CYS A 16 13.95 -4.66 -2.99
CA CYS A 16 14.19 -5.95 -3.66
C CYS A 16 15.57 -6.03 -4.31
N GLU A 17 16.04 -4.98 -4.96
CA GLU A 17 17.39 -4.91 -5.54
C GLU A 17 18.48 -5.03 -4.47
N MET A 18 18.31 -4.33 -3.34
CA MET A 18 19.18 -4.47 -2.18
C MET A 18 19.12 -5.89 -1.59
N ALA A 19 17.94 -6.49 -1.52
CA ALA A 19 17.77 -7.84 -0.99
C ALA A 19 18.47 -8.88 -1.87
N GLU A 20 18.32 -8.79 -3.20
CA GLU A 20 19.01 -9.66 -4.15
C GLU A 20 20.54 -9.54 -4.01
N THR A 21 21.06 -8.31 -4.00
CA THR A 21 22.52 -8.07 -3.90
C THR A 21 23.12 -8.49 -2.56
N SER A 22 22.33 -8.43 -1.48
CA SER A 22 22.78 -8.80 -0.13
C SER A 22 22.46 -10.26 0.25
N GLY A 23 21.75 -10.99 -0.62
CA GLY A 23 21.28 -12.35 -0.34
C GLY A 23 20.13 -12.43 0.68
N PHE A 24 19.45 -11.30 0.96
CA PHE A 24 18.31 -11.25 1.86
C PHE A 24 17.05 -11.81 1.21
N SER A 25 16.20 -12.38 2.05
CA SER A 25 14.93 -12.98 1.70
C SER A 25 13.75 -12.04 1.98
N VAL A 26 12.75 -12.10 1.11
CA VAL A 26 11.54 -11.26 1.22
C VAL A 26 10.29 -12.10 1.38
N PHE A 27 9.32 -11.61 2.14
CA PHE A 27 7.98 -12.19 2.27
C PHE A 27 6.90 -11.21 1.80
N LEU A 28 5.94 -11.70 1.02
CA LEU A 28 4.85 -10.90 0.45
C LEU A 28 3.52 -11.18 1.16
N TYR A 29 3.06 -10.27 2.01
CA TYR A 29 1.81 -10.43 2.75
C TYR A 29 0.75 -9.40 2.33
N GLY A 30 -0.39 -9.84 1.80
CA GLY A 30 -1.48 -8.98 1.34
C GLY A 30 -1.86 -9.20 -0.12
N GLY A 31 -2.56 -8.23 -0.72
CA GLY A 31 -3.09 -8.37 -2.09
C GLY A 31 -4.08 -9.52 -2.26
N ARG A 32 -4.47 -9.81 -3.50
CA ARG A 32 -5.19 -11.05 -3.86
C ARG A 32 -4.19 -12.13 -4.26
N ALA A 33 -4.58 -13.39 -4.15
CA ALA A 33 -3.75 -14.52 -4.58
C ALA A 33 -3.21 -14.35 -6.01
N GLN A 34 -4.10 -14.05 -6.97
CA GLN A 34 -3.71 -13.82 -8.37
C GLN A 34 -2.72 -12.64 -8.54
N THR A 35 -2.87 -11.59 -7.74
CA THR A 35 -1.96 -10.43 -7.73
C THR A 35 -0.58 -10.84 -7.21
N LEU A 36 -0.52 -11.66 -6.15
CA LEU A 36 0.73 -12.18 -5.59
C LEU A 36 1.46 -13.09 -6.58
N ASP A 37 0.75 -13.97 -7.30
CA ASP A 37 1.38 -14.87 -8.27
C ASP A 37 2.05 -14.08 -9.41
N LYS A 38 1.34 -13.09 -9.95
CA LYS A 38 1.90 -12.17 -10.96
C LYS A 38 3.05 -11.34 -10.40
N LEU A 39 2.91 -10.83 -9.17
CA LEU A 39 3.95 -10.07 -8.51
C LEU A 39 5.23 -10.90 -8.34
N LYS A 40 5.14 -12.13 -7.83
CA LYS A 40 6.29 -13.04 -7.71
C LYS A 40 6.96 -13.26 -9.06
N THR A 41 6.16 -13.54 -10.10
CA THR A 41 6.66 -13.74 -11.46
C THR A 41 7.42 -12.52 -11.97
N ASN A 42 6.85 -11.33 -11.80
CA ASN A 42 7.46 -10.09 -12.27
C ASN A 42 8.71 -9.72 -11.48
N LEU A 43 8.71 -9.96 -10.16
CA LEU A 43 9.89 -9.74 -9.31
C LEU A 43 11.03 -10.67 -9.70
N LEU A 44 10.77 -11.97 -9.86
CA LEU A 44 11.80 -12.94 -10.25
C LEU A 44 12.29 -12.74 -11.69
N LYS A 45 11.45 -12.22 -12.58
CA LYS A 45 11.88 -11.80 -13.92
C LYS A 45 12.87 -10.63 -13.87
N ARG A 46 12.68 -9.72 -12.91
CA ARG A 46 13.49 -8.51 -12.76
C ARG A 46 14.74 -8.71 -11.91
N PHE A 47 14.61 -9.55 -10.88
CA PHE A 47 15.62 -9.89 -9.88
C PHE A 47 15.71 -11.43 -9.80
N PRO A 48 16.42 -12.08 -10.74
CA PRO A 48 16.46 -13.54 -10.88
C PRO A 48 17.02 -14.30 -9.66
N SER A 49 17.84 -13.64 -8.85
CA SER A 49 18.44 -14.21 -7.64
C SER A 49 17.72 -13.81 -6.35
N LEU A 50 16.63 -13.05 -6.45
CA LEU A 50 15.84 -12.65 -5.28
C LEU A 50 15.22 -13.87 -4.58
N SER A 51 15.51 -14.03 -3.29
CA SER A 51 14.90 -15.06 -2.46
C SER A 51 13.53 -14.60 -1.96
N ILE A 52 12.46 -15.27 -2.40
CA ILE A 52 11.10 -15.04 -1.89
C ILE A 52 10.75 -16.18 -0.92
N ALA A 53 10.93 -15.93 0.38
CA ALA A 53 10.71 -16.91 1.45
C ALA A 53 9.24 -17.35 1.57
N GLY A 54 8.31 -16.51 1.12
CA GLY A 54 6.89 -16.85 1.08
C GLY A 54 6.00 -15.74 0.58
N ALA A 55 4.74 -16.09 0.33
CA ALA A 55 3.70 -15.14 -0.02
C ALA A 55 2.36 -15.62 0.52
N TYR A 56 1.54 -14.71 1.06
CA TYR A 56 0.23 -15.05 1.60
C TYR A 56 -0.79 -13.93 1.38
N SER A 57 -1.92 -14.30 0.79
CA SER A 57 -3.10 -13.43 0.59
C SER A 57 -4.12 -13.71 1.69
N PRO A 58 -4.29 -12.83 2.69
CA PRO A 58 -5.34 -12.99 3.69
C PRO A 58 -6.74 -12.77 3.08
N PRO A 59 -7.81 -13.25 3.73
CA PRO A 59 -9.17 -12.98 3.29
C PRO A 59 -9.50 -11.48 3.35
N PHE A 60 -10.37 -11.04 2.45
CA PHE A 60 -10.85 -9.65 2.34
C PHE A 60 -11.95 -9.34 3.35
N ARG A 61 -11.68 -9.66 4.62
CA ARG A 61 -12.51 -9.39 5.80
C ARG A 61 -11.63 -9.20 7.03
N SER A 62 -12.25 -8.98 8.18
CA SER A 62 -11.55 -9.08 9.46
C SER A 62 -11.08 -10.51 9.69
N LEU A 63 -9.87 -10.63 10.26
CA LEU A 63 -9.28 -11.91 10.61
C LEU A 63 -9.82 -12.35 11.97
N THR A 64 -9.97 -13.65 12.16
CA THR A 64 -10.14 -14.21 13.50
C THR A 64 -8.80 -14.24 14.24
N PRO A 65 -8.78 -14.28 15.59
CA PRO A 65 -7.54 -14.40 16.35
C PRO A 65 -6.67 -15.59 15.91
N ASP A 66 -7.29 -16.73 15.61
CA ASP A 66 -6.57 -17.92 15.14
C ASP A 66 -5.97 -17.72 13.74
N GLU A 67 -6.66 -17.01 12.85
CA GLU A 67 -6.11 -16.65 11.54
C GLU A 67 -4.90 -15.73 11.69
N GLU A 68 -4.98 -14.71 12.56
CA GLU A 68 -3.85 -13.83 12.86
C GLU A 68 -2.65 -14.62 13.41
N ILE A 69 -2.87 -15.51 14.37
CA ILE A 69 -1.82 -16.38 14.92
C ILE A 69 -1.20 -17.24 13.82
N ARG A 70 -2.00 -17.89 12.97
CA ARG A 70 -1.49 -18.72 11.88
C ARG A 70 -0.64 -17.92 10.89
N ILE A 71 -1.06 -16.70 10.56
CA ILE A 71 -0.32 -15.81 9.65
C ILE A 71 1.03 -15.42 10.25
N ILE A 72 1.05 -14.99 11.51
CA ILE A 72 2.29 -14.61 12.20
C ILE A 72 3.24 -15.81 12.29
N THR A 73 2.73 -16.98 12.68
CA THR A 73 3.53 -18.21 12.76
C THR A 73 4.09 -18.60 11.39
N MET A 74 3.31 -18.46 10.32
CA MET A 74 3.76 -18.73 8.95
C MET A 74 4.91 -17.79 8.55
N ILE A 75 4.75 -16.48 8.79
CA ILE A 75 5.77 -15.48 8.49
C ILE A 75 7.05 -15.76 9.28
N ASN A 76 6.93 -15.96 10.60
CA ASN A 76 8.08 -16.23 11.46
C ASN A 76 8.79 -17.54 11.09
N LYS A 77 8.04 -18.57 10.68
CA LYS A 77 8.62 -19.85 10.22
C LYS A 77 9.38 -19.70 8.90
N ALA A 78 8.94 -18.79 8.03
CA ALA A 78 9.64 -18.47 6.79
C ALA A 78 10.93 -17.66 7.03
N SER A 79 11.09 -17.07 8.23
CA SER A 79 12.24 -16.26 8.65
C SER A 79 12.72 -15.25 7.60
N PRO A 80 11.84 -14.40 7.04
CA PRO A 80 12.26 -13.42 6.06
C PRO A 80 13.09 -12.30 6.70
N ASP A 81 13.98 -11.70 5.93
CA ASP A 81 14.70 -10.50 6.34
C ASP A 81 13.82 -9.25 6.17
N ILE A 82 12.96 -9.25 5.14
CA ILE A 82 12.04 -8.16 4.82
C ILE A 82 10.61 -8.68 4.64
N LEU A 83 9.65 -8.14 5.40
CA LEU A 83 8.22 -8.37 5.24
C LEU A 83 7.56 -7.19 4.53
N PHE A 84 7.07 -7.40 3.32
CA PHE A 84 6.24 -6.42 2.60
C PHE A 84 4.76 -6.65 2.91
N VAL A 85 4.08 -5.60 3.40
CA VAL A 85 2.67 -5.63 3.81
C VAL A 85 1.81 -4.79 2.86
N GLY A 86 0.99 -5.46 2.05
CA GLY A 86 0.08 -4.88 1.05
C GLY A 86 -1.40 -5.03 1.44
N LEU A 87 -1.78 -4.65 2.67
CA LEU A 87 -3.18 -4.69 3.14
C LEU A 87 -3.98 -3.41 2.85
N GLY A 88 -3.28 -2.36 2.39
CA GLY A 88 -3.85 -1.03 2.20
C GLY A 88 -3.88 -0.21 3.50
N ALA A 89 -3.79 1.10 3.35
CA ALA A 89 -3.89 2.02 4.48
C ALA A 89 -5.37 2.24 4.89
N PRO A 90 -5.68 2.36 6.19
CA PRO A 90 -4.77 2.30 7.34
C PRO A 90 -4.59 0.88 7.92
N LYS A 91 -5.10 -0.16 7.25
CA LYS A 91 -5.12 -1.54 7.78
C LYS A 91 -3.71 -2.08 7.98
N GLN A 92 -2.81 -1.82 7.04
CA GLN A 92 -1.42 -2.30 7.11
C GLN A 92 -0.67 -1.70 8.30
N GLU A 93 -0.76 -0.38 8.54
CA GLU A 93 -0.04 0.27 9.64
C GLU A 93 -0.55 -0.23 10.99
N LYS A 94 -1.88 -0.35 11.13
CA LYS A 94 -2.50 -0.89 12.34
C LYS A 94 -2.13 -2.36 12.59
N TRP A 95 -2.09 -3.18 11.53
CA TRP A 95 -1.72 -4.58 11.65
C TRP A 95 -0.25 -4.73 12.05
N MET A 96 0.66 -4.02 11.39
CA MET A 96 2.09 -4.03 11.72
C MET A 96 2.33 -3.55 13.15
N ALA A 97 1.72 -2.43 13.56
CA ALA A 97 1.86 -1.90 14.92
C ALA A 97 1.31 -2.84 16.00
N ARG A 98 0.21 -3.56 15.71
CA ARG A 98 -0.38 -4.52 16.66
C ARG A 98 0.48 -5.78 16.85
N HIS A 99 1.27 -6.14 15.84
CA HIS A 99 1.99 -7.42 15.82
C HIS A 99 3.50 -7.28 15.79
N CYS A 100 4.06 -6.07 15.91
CA CYS A 100 5.50 -5.82 15.88
C CYS A 100 6.26 -6.69 16.90
N ASP A 101 5.73 -6.83 18.11
CA ASP A 101 6.37 -7.61 19.19
C ASP A 101 6.29 -9.13 18.98
N ARG A 102 5.48 -9.58 18.00
CA ARG A 102 5.26 -10.99 17.68
C ARG A 102 5.87 -11.41 16.35
N LEU A 103 6.31 -10.45 15.54
CA LEU A 103 6.93 -10.69 14.24
C LEU A 103 8.44 -10.75 14.42
N ASN A 104 9.03 -11.90 14.11
CA ASN A 104 10.47 -12.12 14.13
C ASN A 104 11.08 -11.72 12.78
N VAL A 105 10.78 -10.52 12.30
CA VAL A 105 11.23 -9.99 11.01
C VAL A 105 12.03 -8.71 11.25
N PRO A 106 13.30 -8.63 10.81
CA PRO A 106 14.12 -7.44 11.02
C PRO A 106 13.52 -6.15 10.45
N VAL A 107 12.92 -6.23 9.25
CA VAL A 107 12.34 -5.07 8.57
C VAL A 107 10.92 -5.38 8.09
N THR A 108 9.96 -4.54 8.49
CA THR A 108 8.58 -4.61 7.99
C THR A 108 8.21 -3.31 7.27
N LEU A 109 7.68 -3.42 6.04
CA LEU A 109 7.37 -2.27 5.18
C LEU A 109 5.92 -2.34 4.66
N GLY A 110 5.12 -1.33 4.98
CA GLY A 110 3.81 -1.13 4.38
C GLY A 110 3.94 -0.59 2.96
N VAL A 111 3.51 -1.36 1.96
CA VAL A 111 3.68 -1.00 0.54
C VAL A 111 2.37 -0.65 -0.17
N GLY A 112 1.23 -0.82 0.50
CA GLY A 112 -0.08 -0.43 -0.02
C GLY A 112 -0.35 -0.99 -1.41
N ALA A 113 -0.66 -0.10 -2.36
CA ALA A 113 -0.99 -0.47 -3.74
C ALA A 113 0.23 -0.89 -4.60
N ALA A 114 1.45 -0.95 -4.05
CA ALA A 114 2.63 -1.36 -4.82
C ALA A 114 2.48 -2.76 -5.42
N PHE A 115 1.83 -3.68 -4.71
CA PHE A 115 1.55 -5.02 -5.25
C PHE A 115 0.71 -4.95 -6.52
N ASP A 116 -0.33 -4.11 -6.56
CA ASP A 116 -1.17 -3.94 -7.74
C ASP A 116 -0.40 -3.35 -8.94
N PHE A 117 0.50 -2.40 -8.69
CA PHE A 117 1.29 -1.77 -9.76
C PHE A 117 2.38 -2.73 -10.28
N LEU A 118 3.11 -3.38 -9.39
CA LEU A 118 4.23 -4.26 -9.75
C LEU A 118 3.78 -5.62 -10.29
N SER A 119 2.57 -6.08 -9.94
CA SER A 119 1.93 -7.23 -10.61
C SER A 119 1.40 -6.90 -12.01
N GLY A 120 1.27 -5.61 -12.35
CA GLY A 120 0.68 -5.14 -13.60
C GLY A 120 -0.85 -5.10 -13.61
N GLU A 121 -1.52 -5.35 -12.48
CA GLU A 121 -2.98 -5.22 -12.39
C GLU A 121 -3.46 -3.76 -12.47
N LYS A 122 -2.66 -2.83 -11.95
CA LYS A 122 -2.91 -1.39 -12.09
C LYS A 122 -1.85 -0.74 -12.96
N ARG A 123 -2.30 0.13 -13.86
CA ARG A 123 -1.41 0.98 -14.64
C ARG A 123 -1.00 2.19 -13.80
N GLN A 124 0.27 2.54 -13.88
CA GLN A 124 0.80 3.74 -13.26
C GLN A 124 0.74 4.91 -14.25
N ALA A 125 0.50 6.12 -13.75
CA ALA A 125 0.64 7.33 -14.57
C ALA A 125 2.07 7.43 -15.10
N SER A 126 2.27 7.93 -16.32
CA SER A 126 3.62 8.14 -16.86
C SER A 126 4.43 9.10 -15.98
N ILE A 127 5.76 9.01 -16.04
CA ILE A 127 6.68 9.85 -15.22
C ILE A 127 6.41 11.34 -15.45
N TRP A 128 6.14 11.75 -16.68
CA TRP A 128 5.85 13.15 -16.99
C TRP A 128 4.55 13.63 -16.32
N MET A 129 3.51 12.80 -16.24
CA MET A 129 2.27 13.13 -15.54
C MET A 129 2.49 13.21 -14.03
N GLN A 130 3.26 12.28 -13.47
CA GLN A 130 3.63 12.29 -12.05
C GLN A 130 4.39 13.58 -11.69
N ARG A 131 5.37 13.99 -12.51
CA ARG A 131 6.17 15.22 -12.32
C ARG A 131 5.33 16.50 -12.46
N ARG A 132 4.29 16.48 -13.29
CA ARG A 132 3.36 17.62 -13.45
C ARG A 132 2.18 17.62 -12.47
N GLY A 133 2.14 16.68 -11.52
CA GLY A 133 1.03 16.57 -10.57
C GLY A 133 -0.29 16.10 -11.20
N LEU A 134 -0.28 15.55 -12.42
CA LEU A 134 -1.47 15.09 -13.16
C LEU A 134 -1.88 13.64 -12.83
N GLU A 135 -1.25 13.04 -11.84
CA GLU A 135 -1.55 11.66 -11.41
C GLU A 135 -3.01 11.50 -10.96
N TRP A 136 -3.61 12.53 -10.36
CA TRP A 136 -5.02 12.49 -9.95
C TRP A 136 -5.96 12.33 -11.15
N LEU A 137 -5.71 13.06 -12.24
CA LEU A 137 -6.52 13.01 -13.45
C LEU A 137 -6.38 11.64 -14.12
N TYR A 138 -5.15 11.13 -14.22
CA TYR A 138 -4.90 9.79 -14.71
C TYR A 138 -5.67 8.73 -13.91
N ARG A 139 -5.60 8.80 -12.57
CA ARG A 139 -6.33 7.87 -11.71
C ARG A 139 -7.84 8.01 -11.84
N LEU A 140 -8.36 9.23 -12.01
CA LEU A 140 -9.79 9.45 -12.23
C LEU A 140 -10.28 8.79 -13.52
N LEU A 141 -9.50 8.89 -14.61
CA LEU A 141 -9.85 8.27 -15.89
C LEU A 141 -9.80 6.74 -15.83
N ASN A 142 -8.86 6.17 -15.06
CA ASN A 142 -8.74 4.71 -14.92
C ASN A 142 -9.70 4.11 -13.88
N GLU A 143 -10.11 4.88 -12.87
CA GLU A 143 -10.97 4.42 -11.78
C GLU A 143 -12.12 5.41 -11.50
N PRO A 144 -12.95 5.75 -12.50
CA PRO A 144 -13.92 6.84 -12.40
C PRO A 144 -14.96 6.59 -11.33
N THR A 145 -15.49 5.36 -11.24
CA THR A 145 -16.51 4.96 -10.25
C THR A 145 -16.03 5.09 -8.80
N ARG A 146 -14.74 4.86 -8.56
CA ARG A 146 -14.15 4.89 -7.21
C ARG A 146 -13.73 6.30 -6.78
N LEU A 147 -13.21 7.10 -7.72
CA LEU A 147 -12.52 8.36 -7.37
C LEU A 147 -13.32 9.63 -7.67
N TRP A 148 -14.41 9.58 -8.44
CA TRP A 148 -15.16 10.78 -8.81
C TRP A 148 -15.66 11.57 -7.60
N LYS A 149 -16.27 10.92 -6.60
CA LYS A 149 -16.76 11.62 -5.38
C LYS A 149 -15.62 12.33 -4.67
N ARG A 150 -14.47 11.67 -4.57
CA ARG A 150 -13.29 12.24 -3.91
C ARG A 150 -12.81 13.49 -4.62
N TYR A 151 -12.66 13.45 -5.94
CA TYR A 151 -12.07 14.56 -6.67
C TYR A 151 -13.05 15.67 -7.04
N LEU A 152 -14.33 15.36 -7.26
CA LEU A 152 -15.32 16.35 -7.70
C LEU A 152 -16.19 16.87 -6.57
N LEU A 153 -16.32 16.15 -5.45
CA LEU A 153 -17.12 16.60 -4.30
C LEU A 153 -16.22 16.96 -3.12
N TYR A 154 -15.38 16.02 -2.67
CA TYR A 154 -14.63 16.21 -1.42
C TYR A 154 -13.43 17.14 -1.54
N ASN A 155 -12.67 17.06 -2.64
CA ASN A 155 -11.52 17.95 -2.85
C ASN A 155 -11.94 19.43 -2.93
N PRO A 156 -12.97 19.84 -3.71
CA PRO A 156 -13.43 21.23 -3.72
C PRO A 156 -13.97 21.66 -2.36
N LEU A 157 -14.74 20.80 -1.68
CA LEU A 157 -15.24 21.09 -0.34
C LEU A 157 -14.09 21.33 0.65
N PHE A 158 -13.06 20.49 0.62
CA PHE A 158 -11.86 20.66 1.43
C PHE A 158 -11.17 22.00 1.14
N VAL A 159 -10.95 22.34 -0.13
CA VAL A 159 -10.32 23.61 -0.51
C VAL A 159 -11.14 24.80 0.00
N THR A 160 -12.45 24.78 -0.15
CA THR A 160 -13.33 25.85 0.36
C THR A 160 -13.28 25.98 1.87
N LEU A 161 -13.37 24.88 2.61
CA LEU A 161 -13.29 24.88 4.07
C LEU A 161 -11.92 25.36 4.55
N PHE A 162 -10.85 24.89 3.91
CA PHE A 162 -9.47 25.29 4.22
C PHE A 162 -9.22 26.77 3.95
N LEU A 163 -9.66 27.29 2.80
CA LEU A 163 -9.56 28.72 2.47
C LEU A 163 -10.36 29.58 3.45
N GLY A 164 -11.57 29.16 3.82
CA GLY A 164 -12.33 29.90 4.84
C GLY A 164 -11.67 29.88 6.21
N GLN A 165 -11.01 28.77 6.59
CA GLN A 165 -10.22 28.72 7.82
C GLN A 165 -9.06 29.74 7.79
N LEU A 166 -8.38 29.91 6.65
CA LEU A 166 -7.29 30.87 6.51
C LEU A 166 -7.76 32.34 6.64
N ILE A 167 -8.99 32.64 6.23
CA ILE A 167 -9.57 34.00 6.33
C ILE A 167 -10.42 34.20 7.59
N GLY A 168 -10.36 33.28 8.55
CA GLY A 168 -11.06 33.38 9.83
C GLY A 168 -12.57 33.11 9.78
N ALA A 169 -13.08 32.58 8.66
CA ALA A 169 -14.47 32.18 8.54
C ALA A 169 -14.74 30.93 9.40
N ARG A 170 -15.69 31.04 10.33
CA ARG A 170 -16.18 29.90 11.12
C ARG A 170 -17.29 29.19 10.33
N PHE A 171 -16.94 28.11 9.66
CA PHE A 171 -17.95 27.21 9.08
C PHE A 171 -18.50 26.28 10.15
N ASN A 172 -19.81 26.34 10.35
CA ASN A 172 -20.52 25.42 11.24
C ASN A 172 -20.76 24.09 10.49
N VAL A 173 -19.73 23.24 10.45
CA VAL A 173 -19.84 21.92 9.80
C VAL A 173 -20.64 21.01 10.73
N SER A 174 -21.97 20.99 10.54
CA SER A 174 -22.83 20.01 11.20
C SER A 174 -22.47 18.62 10.70
N ALA A 175 -21.87 17.81 11.58
CA ALA A 175 -21.40 16.47 11.26
C ALA A 175 -22.60 15.55 10.95
N ARG A 176 -22.97 15.42 9.68
CA ARG A 176 -23.77 14.28 9.23
C ARG A 176 -22.89 13.03 9.30
N LYS A 177 -23.04 12.24 10.36
CA LYS A 177 -22.65 10.83 10.41
C LYS A 177 -23.31 10.12 9.24
N THR A 178 -22.60 9.92 8.14
CA THR A 178 -23.00 8.98 7.09
C THR A 178 -22.50 7.60 7.45
N GLU A 179 -23.39 6.88 8.12
CA GLU A 179 -23.67 5.44 8.05
C GLU A 179 -23.09 4.76 6.79
N HIS A 180 -21.89 4.17 6.87
CA HIS A 180 -21.38 3.18 5.91
C HIS A 180 -20.29 2.31 6.56
N GLU A 181 -20.67 1.61 7.63
CA GLU A 181 -20.07 0.34 8.05
C GLU A 181 -21.16 -0.73 7.97
N ARG A 182 -21.24 -1.43 6.85
CA ARG A 182 -21.74 -2.81 6.71
C ARG A 182 -20.92 -3.49 5.62
#